data_AF-A0A653CZS0-F1
#
_entry.id   AF-A0A653CZS0-F1
#
_cell.length_a   1.000
_cell.length_b   1.000
_cell.length_c   1.000
_cell.angle_alpha   90.00
_cell.angle_beta   90.00
_cell.angle_gamma   90.00
#
_symmetry.space_group_name_H-M   'P 1'
#
loop_
_entity.id
_entity.type
_entity.pdbx_description
1 polymer ?
#
loop_
_entity_poly.entity_id
_entity_poly.type
_entity_poly.pdbx_seq_one_letter_code
_entity_poly.pdbx_strand_id
1 'polypeptide(L)'
;MVQKKPKKKVGKKVAAAPLAIKKVEVKKEVNPLFEKRPRNFGIGQDIQPPRDLSRFVKWPKYIRIQRQKAVLQKRLKVPPPINQFSQTLDKQTATQLFKLLEKYRPETPLQKKNRLKAKAEAKIAKKEEAPSKKPNSLRAGANTVTKLVEQKKAQLVIIAHDVDPIEVCVINFEN
;
A
#
# COMPACT_ATOMS: atom_id res chain seq x y z
N MET A 1 44.97 70.90 46.93
CA MET A 1 44.10 69.74 46.65
C MET A 1 42.66 70.14 46.94
N VAL A 2 41.83 70.33 45.91
CA VAL A 2 40.38 70.52 46.08
C VAL A 2 39.70 69.68 45.00
N GLN A 3 39.19 68.52 45.40
CA GLN A 3 38.60 67.52 44.51
C GLN A 3 37.22 67.98 44.01
N LYS A 4 37.07 67.99 42.70
CA LYS A 4 35.89 68.42 41.94
C LYS A 4 34.82 67.31 41.98
N LYS A 5 33.68 67.55 42.64
CA LYS A 5 32.51 66.63 42.63
C LYS A 5 31.75 66.75 41.29
N PRO A 6 31.55 65.67 40.53
CA PRO A 6 30.75 65.70 39.30
C PRO A 6 29.24 65.57 39.56
N LYS A 7 28.47 66.33 38.79
CA LYS A 7 26.99 66.38 38.77
C LYS A 7 26.36 65.03 38.40
N LYS A 8 25.33 64.62 39.15
CA LYS A 8 24.50 63.44 38.93
C LYS A 8 23.81 63.49 37.55
N LYS A 9 24.09 62.50 36.71
CA LYS A 9 23.40 62.25 35.43
C LYS A 9 21.98 61.73 35.70
N VAL A 10 20.98 62.42 35.15
CA VAL A 10 19.57 62.00 35.17
C VAL A 10 19.40 60.90 34.13
N GLY A 11 19.23 59.65 34.60
CA GLY A 11 19.03 58.47 33.77
C GLY A 11 17.61 58.35 33.20
N LYS A 12 17.53 57.84 31.97
CA LYS A 12 16.34 57.49 31.19
C LYS A 12 15.22 56.82 32.01
N LYS A 13 13.98 57.26 31.78
CA LYS A 13 12.76 56.52 32.18
C LYS A 13 12.73 55.17 31.46
N VAL A 14 12.95 54.09 32.21
CA VAL A 14 12.71 52.72 31.74
C VAL A 14 11.26 52.39 32.02
N ALA A 15 10.50 52.03 30.98
CA ALA A 15 9.12 51.56 31.13
C ALA A 15 9.09 50.29 31.98
N ALA A 16 8.12 50.18 32.88
CA ALA A 16 7.92 48.98 33.67
C ALA A 16 7.67 47.77 32.74
N ALA A 17 8.35 46.65 33.02
CA ALA A 17 8.12 45.39 32.32
C ALA A 17 6.62 45.02 32.38
N PRO A 18 6.01 44.48 31.31
CA PRO A 18 4.63 44.06 31.35
C PRO A 18 4.50 43.02 32.47
N LEU A 19 3.67 43.35 33.47
CA LEU A 19 3.29 42.45 34.55
C LEU A 19 3.02 41.07 33.96
N ALA A 20 3.77 40.07 34.43
CA ALA A 20 3.50 38.68 34.12
C ALA A 20 2.00 38.45 34.33
N ILE A 21 1.28 38.23 33.23
CA ILE A 21 -0.14 37.92 33.26
C ILE A 21 -0.22 36.61 34.04
N LYS A 22 -0.55 36.71 35.34
CA LYS A 22 -1.01 35.57 36.11
C LYS A 22 -2.16 35.01 35.31
N LYS A 23 -1.97 33.83 34.70
CA LYS A 23 -3.08 33.04 34.18
C LYS A 23 -4.08 32.97 35.32
N VAL A 24 -5.21 33.65 35.16
CA VAL A 24 -6.32 33.56 36.10
C VAL A 24 -6.74 32.11 36.06
N GLU A 25 -6.43 31.36 37.12
CA GLU A 25 -6.95 30.01 37.30
C GLU A 25 -8.45 30.15 37.44
N VAL A 26 -9.16 29.87 36.34
CA VAL A 26 -10.61 29.77 36.34
C VAL A 26 -10.95 28.57 37.21
N LYS A 27 -11.30 28.84 38.47
CA LYS A 27 -11.89 27.84 39.36
C LYS A 27 -13.22 27.42 38.75
N LYS A 28 -13.24 26.24 38.14
CA LYS A 28 -14.48 25.62 37.66
C LYS A 28 -15.37 25.39 38.88
N GLU A 29 -16.57 25.93 38.87
CA GLU A 29 -17.58 25.63 39.89
C GLU A 29 -17.86 24.12 39.86
N VAL A 30 -17.50 23.43 40.96
CA VAL A 30 -17.74 22.00 41.10
C VAL A 30 -19.03 21.83 41.87
N ASN A 31 -20.07 21.31 41.21
CA ASN A 31 -21.33 20.99 41.88
C ASN A 31 -21.09 19.82 42.86
N PRO A 32 -21.34 19.99 44.18
CA PRO A 32 -21.12 18.98 45.20
C PRO A 32 -21.90 17.67 44.99
N LEU A 33 -22.93 17.67 44.14
CA LEU A 33 -23.71 16.48 43.79
C LEU A 33 -22.98 15.50 42.87
N PHE A 34 -21.88 15.91 42.22
CA PHE A 34 -21.10 15.03 41.35
C PHE A 34 -19.92 14.40 42.08
N GLU A 35 -20.07 13.14 42.48
CA GLU A 35 -19.01 12.34 43.09
C GLU A 35 -18.26 11.50 42.06
N LYS A 36 -16.93 11.40 42.20
CA LYS A 36 -16.13 10.45 41.43
C LYS A 36 -16.36 9.05 41.98
N ARG A 37 -17.01 8.19 41.18
CA ARG A 37 -17.23 6.76 41.50
C ARG A 37 -16.40 5.88 40.56
N PRO A 38 -15.08 5.71 40.80
CA PRO A 38 -14.24 4.88 39.96
C PRO A 38 -14.60 3.41 40.17
N ARG A 39 -14.69 2.65 39.08
CA ARG A 39 -14.84 1.19 39.12
C ARG A 39 -13.47 0.52 39.14
N ASN A 40 -13.32 -0.54 39.91
CA ASN A 40 -12.13 -1.36 39.97
C ASN A 40 -12.30 -2.61 39.10
N PHE A 41 -11.59 -2.68 37.97
CA PHE A 41 -11.66 -3.81 37.03
C PHE A 41 -10.62 -4.91 37.29
N GLY A 42 -10.11 -4.98 38.51
CA GLY A 42 -9.26 -6.08 38.98
C GLY A 42 -10.01 -7.41 39.05
N ILE A 43 -9.28 -8.50 39.23
CA ILE A 43 -9.84 -9.84 39.33
C ILE A 43 -10.73 -9.91 40.59
N GLY A 44 -11.99 -10.32 40.44
CA GLY A 44 -12.95 -10.46 41.54
C GLY A 44 -13.60 -9.18 42.05
N GLN A 45 -13.47 -8.06 41.32
CA GLN A 45 -14.05 -6.76 41.66
C GLN A 45 -15.23 -6.43 40.70
N ASP A 46 -15.28 -5.23 40.13
CA ASP A 46 -16.35 -4.83 39.21
C ASP A 46 -16.30 -5.57 37.85
N ILE A 47 -17.44 -5.62 37.16
CA ILE A 47 -17.56 -6.21 35.82
C ILE A 47 -16.56 -5.56 34.86
N GLN A 48 -15.79 -6.40 34.15
CA GLN A 48 -14.81 -5.94 33.18
C GLN A 48 -15.47 -5.16 32.04
N PRO A 49 -14.87 -4.04 31.58
CA PRO A 49 -15.38 -3.32 30.44
C PRO A 49 -15.24 -4.17 29.16
N PRO A 50 -16.01 -3.87 28.11
CA PRO A 50 -15.78 -4.47 26.80
C PRO A 50 -14.34 -4.18 26.33
N ARG A 51 -13.63 -5.22 25.92
CA ARG A 51 -12.27 -5.15 25.37
C ARG A 51 -12.26 -5.67 23.93
N ASP A 52 -11.20 -5.38 23.20
CA ASP A 52 -10.98 -6.01 21.89
C ASP A 52 -10.74 -7.51 22.06
N LEU A 53 -11.73 -8.31 21.66
CA LEU A 53 -11.68 -9.77 21.71
C LEU A 53 -11.21 -10.38 20.38
N SER A 54 -10.82 -9.60 19.37
CA SER A 54 -10.51 -10.07 18.01
C SER A 54 -9.54 -11.26 17.94
N ARG A 55 -8.62 -11.37 18.90
CA ARG A 55 -7.67 -12.50 19.03
C ARG A 55 -8.30 -13.78 19.59
N PHE A 56 -9.31 -13.66 20.45
CA PHE A 56 -9.99 -14.75 21.15
C PHE A 56 -11.32 -15.15 20.50
N VAL A 57 -11.80 -14.38 19.52
CA VAL A 57 -12.99 -14.73 18.72
C VAL A 57 -12.79 -16.10 18.07
N LYS A 58 -13.82 -16.94 18.17
CA LYS A 58 -13.93 -18.16 17.38
C LYS A 58 -14.21 -17.80 15.92
N TRP A 59 -13.16 -17.58 15.14
CA TRP A 59 -13.26 -17.20 13.73
C TRP A 59 -14.01 -18.26 12.90
N PRO A 60 -14.79 -17.83 11.88
CA PRO A 60 -15.37 -18.71 10.88
C PRO A 60 -14.37 -19.71 10.29
N LYS A 61 -14.86 -20.89 9.89
CA LYS A 61 -14.03 -22.02 9.47
C LYS A 61 -13.06 -21.66 8.33
N TYR A 62 -13.50 -20.89 7.33
CA TYR A 62 -12.67 -20.52 6.18
C TYR A 62 -11.46 -19.65 6.57
N ILE A 63 -11.64 -18.69 7.48
CA ILE A 63 -10.54 -17.85 8.00
C ILE A 63 -9.54 -18.70 8.76
N ARG A 64 -10.03 -19.66 9.56
CA ARG A 64 -9.17 -20.57 10.31
C ARG A 64 -8.31 -21.42 9.38
N ILE A 65 -8.91 -22.00 8.34
CA ILE A 65 -8.20 -22.82 7.34
C ILE A 65 -7.16 -21.98 6.58
N GLN A 66 -7.51 -20.78 6.11
CA GLN A 66 -6.58 -19.89 5.41
C GLN A 66 -5.37 -19.52 6.29
N ARG A 67 -5.61 -19.16 7.56
CA ARG A 67 -4.53 -18.87 8.52
C ARG A 67 -3.67 -20.10 8.80
N GLN A 68 -4.29 -21.27 9.01
CA GLN A 68 -3.58 -22.53 9.21
C GLN A 68 -2.72 -22.90 8.01
N LYS A 69 -3.21 -22.74 6.77
CA LYS A 69 -2.44 -22.93 5.52
C LYS A 69 -1.18 -22.06 5.51
N ALA A 70 -1.32 -20.76 5.80
CA ALA A 70 -0.19 -19.83 5.84
C ALA A 70 0.83 -20.15 6.95
N VAL A 71 0.36 -20.57 8.13
CA VAL A 71 1.24 -21.02 9.22
C VAL A 71 1.99 -22.29 8.83
N LEU A 72 1.30 -23.26 8.23
CA LEU A 72 1.88 -24.53 7.81
C LEU A 72 2.98 -24.31 6.77
N GLN A 73 2.74 -23.48 5.75
CA GLN A 73 3.72 -23.16 4.71
C GLN A 73 5.00 -22.53 5.27
N LYS A 74 4.91 -21.76 6.37
CA LYS A 74 6.09 -21.18 7.04
C LYS A 74 6.82 -22.16 7.97
N ARG A 75 6.13 -23.21 8.44
CA ARG A 75 6.67 -24.18 9.41
C ARG A 75 7.30 -25.39 8.73
N LEU A 76 6.76 -25.78 7.58
CA LEU A 76 7.33 -26.82 6.76
C LEU A 76 8.53 -26.29 5.97
N LYS A 77 9.48 -27.17 5.66
CA LYS A 77 10.57 -26.86 4.74
C LYS A 77 10.01 -26.85 3.32
N VAL A 78 9.95 -25.67 2.71
CA VAL A 78 9.47 -25.51 1.34
C VAL A 78 10.61 -25.81 0.35
N PRO A 79 10.40 -26.67 -0.66
CA PRO A 79 11.41 -26.95 -1.69
C PRO A 79 11.87 -25.68 -2.45
N PRO A 80 13.14 -25.60 -2.87
CA PRO A 80 13.67 -24.42 -3.58
C PRO A 80 12.87 -23.96 -4.82
N PRO A 81 12.37 -24.86 -5.70
CA PRO A 81 11.57 -24.46 -6.87
C PRO A 81 10.24 -23.76 -6.53
N ILE A 82 9.72 -23.98 -5.32
CA ILE A 82 8.51 -23.31 -4.82
C ILE A 82 8.89 -22.04 -4.05
N ASN A 83 9.99 -22.10 -3.29
CA ASN A 83 10.45 -20.98 -2.47
C ASN A 83 10.93 -19.78 -3.31
N GLN A 84 11.32 -19.99 -4.58
CA GLN A 84 11.68 -18.88 -5.47
C GLN A 84 10.55 -17.84 -5.62
N PHE A 85 9.28 -18.25 -5.55
CA PHE A 85 8.14 -17.32 -5.62
C PHE A 85 7.95 -16.49 -4.36
N SER A 86 8.54 -16.90 -3.22
CA SER A 86 8.56 -16.06 -2.02
C SER A 86 9.58 -14.92 -2.11
N GLN A 87 10.54 -15.01 -3.06
CA GLN A 87 11.54 -13.99 -3.32
C GLN A 87 11.09 -13.11 -4.48
N THR A 88 10.54 -11.95 -4.17
CA THR A 88 9.93 -11.05 -5.16
C THR A 88 10.83 -9.87 -5.51
N LEU A 89 10.49 -9.21 -6.63
CA LEU A 89 11.11 -7.96 -7.05
C LEU A 89 10.84 -6.84 -6.04
N ASP A 90 11.79 -5.93 -5.86
CA ASP A 90 11.61 -4.78 -4.98
C ASP A 90 10.54 -3.81 -5.49
N LYS A 91 9.99 -3.00 -4.57
CA LYS A 91 8.85 -2.13 -4.86
C LYS A 91 9.18 -1.05 -5.90
N GLN A 92 10.40 -0.52 -5.88
CA GLN A 92 10.83 0.55 -6.76
C GLN A 92 10.90 0.04 -8.20
N THR A 93 11.58 -1.09 -8.41
CA THR A 93 11.69 -1.72 -9.73
C THR A 93 10.32 -2.20 -10.23
N ALA A 94 9.48 -2.77 -9.36
CA ALA A 94 8.12 -3.17 -9.74
C ALA A 94 7.27 -1.98 -10.23
N THR A 95 7.38 -0.81 -9.58
CA THR A 95 6.66 0.40 -10.01
C THR A 95 7.11 0.87 -11.39
N GLN A 96 8.41 0.85 -11.67
CA GLN A 96 8.96 1.22 -12.99
C GLN A 96 8.53 0.22 -14.07
N LEU A 97 8.56 -1.07 -13.75
CA LEU A 97 8.09 -2.15 -14.61
C LEU A 97 6.62 -1.94 -15.00
N PHE A 98 5.73 -1.70 -14.03
CA PHE A 98 4.30 -1.49 -14.33
C PHE A 98 4.04 -0.24 -15.19
N LYS A 99 4.78 0.86 -14.97
CA LYS A 99 4.70 2.05 -15.85
C LYS A 99 5.07 1.74 -17.29
N LEU A 100 6.10 0.91 -17.49
CA LEU A 100 6.49 0.46 -18.84
C LEU A 100 5.40 -0.41 -19.47
N LEU A 101 4.85 -1.37 -18.72
CA LEU A 101 3.82 -2.29 -19.21
C LEU A 101 2.51 -1.58 -19.57
N GLU A 102 2.15 -0.52 -18.84
CA GLU A 102 0.92 0.24 -19.08
C GLU A 102 0.90 0.86 -20.49
N LYS A 103 2.05 1.29 -21.01
CA LYS A 103 2.19 1.78 -22.39
C LYS A 103 1.92 0.71 -23.45
N TYR A 104 2.23 -0.56 -23.16
CA TYR A 104 2.07 -1.70 -24.08
C TYR A 104 0.81 -2.52 -23.80
N ARG A 105 -0.17 -1.96 -23.08
CA ARG A 105 -1.41 -2.66 -22.73
C ARG A 105 -2.17 -3.08 -24.00
N PRO A 106 -2.69 -4.32 -24.08
CA PRO A 106 -3.51 -4.74 -25.21
C PRO A 106 -4.82 -3.94 -25.29
N GLU A 107 -5.39 -3.89 -26.49
CA GLU A 107 -6.64 -3.17 -26.75
C GLU A 107 -7.82 -3.71 -25.91
N THR A 108 -8.66 -2.80 -25.44
CA THR A 108 -9.94 -3.19 -24.83
C THR A 108 -10.95 -3.63 -25.90
N PRO A 109 -11.96 -4.45 -25.55
CA PRO A 109 -13.00 -4.86 -26.50
C PRO A 109 -13.70 -3.68 -27.19
N LEU A 110 -13.91 -2.58 -26.48
CA LEU A 110 -14.52 -1.35 -27.02
C LEU A 110 -13.61 -0.67 -28.04
N GLN A 111 -12.32 -0.51 -27.72
CA GLN A 111 -11.33 0.04 -28.65
C GLN A 111 -11.19 -0.83 -29.90
N LYS A 112 -11.21 -2.16 -29.73
CA LYS A 112 -11.18 -3.12 -30.84
C LYS A 112 -12.40 -2.95 -31.75
N LYS A 113 -13.60 -2.80 -31.18
CA LYS A 113 -14.84 -2.55 -31.93
C LYS A 113 -14.74 -1.27 -32.75
N ASN A 114 -14.29 -0.17 -32.13
CA ASN A 114 -14.15 1.12 -32.81
C ASN A 114 -13.10 1.05 -33.94
N ARG A 115 -11.96 0.37 -33.71
CA ARG A 115 -10.94 0.14 -34.74
C ARG A 115 -11.50 -0.64 -35.92
N LEU A 116 -12.26 -1.72 -35.66
CA LEU A 116 -12.84 -2.54 -36.71
C LEU A 116 -13.90 -1.79 -37.52
N LYS A 117 -14.74 -0.98 -36.86
CA LYS A 117 -15.71 -0.09 -37.54
C LYS A 117 -15.02 0.91 -38.45
N ALA A 118 -14.04 1.66 -37.92
CA ALA A 118 -13.27 2.63 -38.69
C ALA A 118 -12.55 1.97 -39.88
N LYS A 119 -12.02 0.75 -39.69
CA LYS A 119 -11.40 -0.01 -40.78
C LYS A 119 -12.42 -0.43 -41.84
N ALA A 120 -13.61 -0.87 -41.44
CA ALA A 120 -14.68 -1.25 -42.37
C ALA A 120 -15.17 -0.04 -43.18
N GLU A 121 -15.41 1.10 -42.52
CA GLU A 121 -15.79 2.37 -43.16
C GLU A 121 -14.71 2.84 -44.14
N ALA A 122 -13.43 2.80 -43.74
CA ALA A 122 -12.31 3.16 -44.61
C ALA A 122 -12.18 2.23 -45.83
N LYS A 123 -12.47 0.93 -45.67
CA LYS A 123 -12.43 -0.04 -46.77
C LYS A 123 -13.53 0.22 -47.79
N ILE A 124 -14.75 0.52 -47.33
CA ILE A 124 -15.88 0.88 -48.20
C ILE A 124 -15.53 2.15 -48.99
N ALA A 125 -14.92 3.14 -48.34
CA ALA A 125 -14.57 4.41 -48.97
C ALA A 125 -13.40 4.33 -49.97
N LYS A 126 -12.38 3.50 -49.71
CA LYS A 126 -11.10 3.56 -50.45
C LYS A 126 -10.71 2.34 -51.29
N LYS A 127 -11.52 1.27 -51.36
CA LYS A 127 -11.32 0.02 -52.16
C LYS A 127 -9.99 -0.75 -51.97
N GLU A 128 -8.91 -0.15 -51.49
CA GLU A 128 -7.62 -0.79 -51.24
C GLU A 128 -7.24 -0.74 -49.76
N GLU A 129 -6.87 -1.90 -49.21
CA GLU A 129 -6.31 -2.01 -47.86
C GLU A 129 -4.78 -1.95 -47.93
N ALA A 130 -4.19 -0.84 -47.47
CA ALA A 130 -2.77 -0.83 -47.14
C ALA A 130 -2.52 -1.72 -45.90
N PRO A 131 -1.44 -2.53 -45.87
CA PRO A 131 -1.12 -3.38 -44.73
C PRO A 131 -0.83 -2.53 -43.48
N SER A 132 -1.70 -2.65 -42.48
CA SER A 132 -1.55 -1.92 -41.21
C SER A 132 -0.44 -2.54 -40.37
N LYS A 133 0.48 -1.70 -39.87
CA LYS A 133 1.51 -2.12 -38.91
C LYS A 133 0.86 -2.58 -37.61
N LYS A 134 1.13 -3.83 -37.22
CA LYS A 134 0.60 -4.41 -35.97
C LYS A 134 1.22 -3.69 -34.78
N PRO A 135 0.42 -3.17 -33.82
CA PRO A 135 0.96 -2.52 -32.65
C PRO A 135 1.68 -3.52 -31.74
N ASN A 136 2.77 -3.07 -31.12
CA ASN A 136 3.44 -3.83 -30.08
C ASN A 136 2.57 -3.83 -28.84
N SER A 137 2.20 -5.01 -28.37
CA SER A 137 1.39 -5.20 -27.17
C SER A 137 1.98 -6.28 -26.30
N LEU A 138 1.72 -6.21 -25.00
CA LEU A 138 2.06 -7.26 -24.06
C LEU A 138 1.38 -8.58 -24.48
N ARG A 139 2.11 -9.68 -24.34
CA ARG A 139 1.60 -11.05 -24.52
C ARG A 139 1.29 -11.61 -23.14
N ALA A 140 0.12 -12.19 -22.98
CA ALA A 140 -0.37 -12.74 -21.73
C ALA A 140 -0.92 -14.15 -21.93
N GLY A 141 -0.99 -14.91 -20.82
CA GLY A 141 -1.43 -16.31 -20.79
C GLY A 141 -0.28 -17.30 -20.84
N ALA A 142 -0.31 -18.30 -19.95
CA ALA A 142 0.78 -19.26 -19.77
C ALA A 142 1.21 -19.91 -21.09
N ASN A 143 0.28 -20.50 -21.85
CA ASN A 143 0.58 -21.20 -23.11
C ASN A 143 1.20 -20.29 -24.19
N THR A 144 0.81 -19.01 -24.23
CA THR A 144 1.38 -18.08 -25.22
C THR A 144 2.78 -17.66 -24.80
N VAL A 145 2.99 -17.44 -23.50
CA VAL A 145 4.29 -17.06 -22.95
C VAL A 145 5.29 -18.20 -23.08
N THR A 146 4.93 -19.45 -22.74
CA THR A 146 5.82 -20.61 -22.88
C THR A 146 6.26 -20.80 -24.33
N LYS A 147 5.33 -20.76 -25.28
CA LYS A 147 5.64 -20.82 -26.71
C LYS A 147 6.59 -19.71 -27.17
N LEU A 148 6.47 -18.51 -26.63
CA LEU A 148 7.37 -17.40 -26.98
C LEU A 148 8.76 -17.54 -26.35
N VAL A 149 8.85 -18.19 -25.18
CA VAL A 149 10.12 -18.53 -24.53
C VAL A 149 10.83 -19.64 -25.31
N GLU A 150 10.14 -20.71 -25.67
CA GLU A 150 10.65 -21.80 -26.51
C GLU A 150 11.16 -21.30 -27.86
N GLN A 151 10.42 -20.38 -28.49
CA GLN A 151 10.82 -19.74 -29.75
C GLN A 151 11.91 -18.67 -29.58
N LYS A 152 12.39 -18.40 -28.36
CA LYS A 152 13.37 -17.34 -28.03
C LYS A 152 12.95 -15.95 -28.52
N LYS A 153 11.64 -15.67 -28.55
CA LYS A 153 11.08 -14.37 -28.97
C LYS A 153 10.73 -13.47 -27.78
N ALA A 154 10.60 -14.02 -26.58
CA ALA A 154 10.36 -13.25 -25.37
C ALA A 154 11.64 -12.53 -24.92
N GLN A 155 11.57 -11.21 -24.72
CA GLN A 155 12.70 -10.41 -24.20
C GLN A 155 12.73 -10.37 -22.67
N LEU A 156 11.54 -10.32 -22.06
CA LEU A 156 11.35 -10.28 -20.60
C LEU A 156 10.07 -11.07 -20.26
N VAL A 157 10.16 -11.93 -19.25
CA VAL A 157 9.03 -12.69 -18.71
C VAL A 157 8.79 -12.26 -17.28
N ILE A 158 7.53 -12.01 -16.95
CA ILE A 158 7.09 -11.57 -15.62
C ILE A 158 6.11 -12.61 -15.11
N ILE A 159 6.39 -13.16 -13.93
CA ILE A 159 5.60 -14.23 -13.32
C ILE A 159 4.98 -13.71 -12.02
N ALA A 160 3.71 -14.00 -11.81
CA ALA A 160 3.03 -13.68 -10.56
C ALA A 160 3.47 -14.65 -9.45
N HIS A 161 3.57 -14.15 -8.22
CA HIS A 161 4.09 -14.93 -7.09
C HIS A 161 3.01 -15.71 -6.32
N ASP A 162 1.74 -15.38 -6.54
CA ASP A 162 0.57 -15.81 -5.78
C ASP A 162 -0.42 -16.63 -6.63
N VAL A 163 0.10 -17.38 -7.61
CA VAL A 163 -0.72 -18.23 -8.48
C VAL A 163 -1.13 -19.52 -7.74
N ASP A 164 -2.43 -19.82 -7.77
CA ASP A 164 -3.03 -21.06 -7.27
C ASP A 164 -3.86 -21.65 -8.42
N PRO A 165 -3.52 -22.82 -9.00
CA PRO A 165 -2.46 -23.77 -8.64
C PRO A 165 -1.02 -23.35 -9.06
N ILE A 166 -0.02 -23.67 -8.22
CA ILE A 166 1.38 -23.22 -8.40
C ILE A 166 2.12 -23.96 -9.53
N GLU A 167 1.60 -25.13 -9.91
CA GLU A 167 2.07 -26.00 -10.98
C GLU A 167 2.03 -25.30 -12.35
N VAL A 168 1.20 -24.27 -12.50
CA VAL A 168 1.14 -23.46 -13.73
C VAL A 168 2.42 -22.63 -13.94
N CYS A 169 3.12 -22.28 -12.85
CA CYS A 169 4.32 -21.44 -12.88
C CYS A 169 5.60 -22.22 -12.56
N VAL A 170 5.50 -23.32 -11.82
CA VAL A 170 6.59 -24.27 -11.63
C VAL A 170 6.72 -25.08 -12.91
N ILE A 171 7.44 -24.53 -13.88
CA ILE A 171 7.73 -25.21 -15.14
C ILE A 171 8.61 -26.43 -14.80
N ASN A 172 8.02 -27.63 -14.79
CA ASN A 172 8.81 -28.86 -14.91
C ASN A 172 9.47 -28.83 -16.29
N PHE A 173 10.77 -28.54 -16.34
CA PHE A 173 11.61 -28.70 -17.53
C PHE A 173 11.89 -30.20 -17.80
N GLU A 174 10.84 -31.01 -17.82
CA GLU A 174 10.89 -32.37 -18.35
C GLU A 174 9.95 -32.44 -19.55
N ASN A 175 10.48 -31.97 -20.70
CA ASN A 175 10.25 -32.42 -22.08
C ASN A 175 10.80 -31.38 -23.06
#